data_AF-A0A9W9J7G9-F1
#
_entry.id   AF-A0A9W9J7G9-F1
#
_cell.length_a   1.000
_cell.length_b   1.000
_cell.length_c   1.000
_cell.angle_alpha   90.00
_cell.angle_beta   90.00
_cell.angle_gamma   90.00
#
_symmetry.space_group_name_H-M   'P 1'
#
loop_
_entity.id
_entity.type
_entity.pdbx_description
1 polymer ?
#
loop_
_entity_poly.entity_id
_entity_poly.type
_entity_poly.pdbx_seq_one_letter_code
_entity_poly.pdbx_strand_id
1 'polypeptide(L)'
;MALTLQHTQPCQQFYLDSLPITAEYVEQLHPSHPTVHRLRLLPGSFRHNIPPSVITIIIKQQKDGWEKEFEVEKGAYEKLDELQGIVIPELYGQGSFNGVPALILSDVAGNTQQD
;
A
#
# COMPACT_ATOMS: atom_id res chain seq x y z
N MET A 1 -6.83 14.98 29.72
CA MET A 1 -7.35 14.54 28.41
C MET A 1 -6.20 14.59 27.43
N ALA A 2 -5.59 13.44 27.12
CA ALA A 2 -4.47 13.39 26.19
C ALA A 2 -5.03 13.41 24.76
N LEU A 3 -4.72 14.46 24.01
CA LEU A 3 -4.89 14.48 22.56
C LEU A 3 -3.88 13.50 21.98
N THR A 4 -4.36 12.39 21.42
CA THR A 4 -3.53 11.44 20.68
C THR A 4 -3.04 12.15 19.43
N LEU A 5 -1.79 12.61 19.45
CA LEU A 5 -1.08 13.08 18.26
C LEU A 5 -0.97 11.89 17.31
N GLN A 6 -1.80 11.86 16.27
CA GLN A 6 -1.56 11.04 15.09
C GLN A 6 -0.17 11.42 14.59
N HIS A 7 0.76 10.48 14.65
CA HIS A 7 2.16 10.71 14.30
C HIS A 7 2.28 10.94 12.80
N THR A 8 2.07 12.17 12.35
CA THR A 8 2.36 12.61 10.99
C THR A 8 3.87 12.64 10.81
N GLN A 9 4.44 11.59 10.23
CA GLN A 9 5.83 11.58 9.78
C GLN A 9 5.89 12.29 8.41
N PRO A 10 6.56 13.45 8.28
CA PRO A 10 6.71 14.11 6.98
C PRO A 10 7.65 13.30 6.09
N CYS A 11 7.23 13.06 4.83
CA CYS A 11 8.06 12.50 3.77
C CYS A 11 8.63 11.09 4.08
N GLN A 12 7.83 10.03 3.88
CA GLN A 12 8.30 8.65 4.03
C GLN A 12 8.61 8.04 2.66
N GLN A 13 9.69 7.28 2.56
CA GLN A 13 10.02 6.54 1.34
C GLN A 13 9.54 5.09 1.42
N PHE A 14 9.08 4.59 0.28
CA PHE A 14 8.91 3.18 0.01
C PHE A 14 9.59 2.85 -1.32
N TYR A 15 9.76 1.57 -1.62
CA TYR A 15 10.40 1.12 -2.84
C TYR A 15 9.41 0.31 -3.66
N LEU A 16 9.39 0.53 -4.97
CA LEU A 16 8.70 -0.30 -5.96
C LEU A 16 9.74 -0.67 -7.01
N ASP A 17 9.89 -1.96 -7.31
CA ASP A 17 10.93 -2.47 -8.21
C ASP A 17 12.34 -1.98 -7.83
N SER A 18 12.64 -1.94 -6.52
CA SER A 18 13.88 -1.41 -5.94
C SER A 18 14.13 0.09 -6.13
N LEU A 19 13.17 0.84 -6.68
CA LEU A 19 13.30 2.27 -6.90
C LEU A 19 12.47 3.07 -5.87
N PRO A 20 13.03 4.12 -5.26
CA PRO A 20 12.35 4.84 -4.19
C PRO A 20 11.20 5.70 -4.73
N ILE A 21 10.08 5.72 -4.01
CA ILE A 21 8.95 6.62 -4.21
C ILE A 21 8.73 7.35 -2.90
N THR A 22 8.49 8.65 -2.98
CA THR A 22 8.25 9.51 -1.83
C THR A 22 6.75 9.66 -1.60
N ALA A 23 6.30 9.38 -0.38
CA ALA A 23 4.97 9.70 0.09
C ALA A 23 4.98 10.99 0.91
N GLU A 24 4.06 11.89 0.60
CA GLU A 24 3.79 13.10 1.37
C GLU A 24 3.19 12.75 2.74
N TYR A 25 2.34 11.73 2.77
CA TYR A 25 1.57 11.33 3.96
C TYR A 25 1.40 9.81 4.04
N VAL A 26 1.39 9.29 5.26
CA VAL A 26 1.16 7.87 5.58
C VAL A 26 0.10 7.77 6.67
N GLU A 27 -0.89 6.92 6.44
CA GLU A 27 -1.95 6.57 7.39
C GLU A 27 -1.95 5.05 7.59
N GLN A 28 -1.95 4.59 8.84
CA GLN A 28 -2.31 3.21 9.13
C GLN A 28 -3.83 3.07 9.03
N LEU A 29 -4.32 2.24 8.12
CA LEU A 29 -5.76 2.19 7.82
C LEU A 29 -6.61 1.65 8.97
N HIS A 30 -6.06 0.75 9.80
CA HIS A 30 -6.79 0.18 10.92
C HIS A 30 -5.84 -0.23 12.06
N PRO A 31 -6.17 0.05 13.34
CA PRO A 31 -5.34 -0.31 14.48
C PRO A 31 -4.97 -1.81 14.54
N SER A 32 -5.92 -2.69 14.19
CA SER A 32 -5.71 -4.15 14.17
C SER A 32 -4.97 -4.67 12.93
N HIS A 33 -4.69 -3.80 11.95
CA HIS A 33 -3.96 -4.14 10.72
C HIS A 33 -2.72 -3.24 10.58
N PRO A 34 -1.71 -3.41 11.46
CA PRO A 34 -0.51 -2.57 11.47
C PRO A 34 0.35 -2.72 10.22
N THR A 35 0.09 -3.70 9.37
CA THR A 35 0.80 -3.93 8.11
C THR A 35 0.11 -3.32 6.90
N VAL A 36 -0.99 -2.59 7.08
CA VAL A 36 -1.76 -1.98 5.99
C VAL A 36 -1.78 -0.46 6.14
N HIS A 37 -1.19 0.21 5.15
CA HIS A 37 -1.02 1.65 5.16
C HIS A 37 -1.60 2.27 3.89
N ARG A 38 -2.27 3.41 4.02
CA ARG A 38 -2.59 4.29 2.90
C ARG A 38 -1.51 5.36 2.80
N LEU A 39 -0.93 5.53 1.62
CA LEU A 39 0.08 6.53 1.36
C LEU A 39 -0.42 7.50 0.30
N ARG A 40 -0.27 8.80 0.56
CA ARG A 40 -0.43 9.86 -0.44
C ARG A 40 0.92 10.15 -1.06
N LEU A 41 1.03 9.99 -2.37
CA LEU A 41 2.27 10.18 -3.12
C LEU A 41 2.61 11.66 -3.24
N LEU A 42 3.89 11.99 -3.12
CA LEU A 42 4.38 13.32 -3.41
C LEU A 42 4.28 13.56 -4.93
N PRO A 43 3.67 14.67 -5.40
CA PRO A 43 3.60 15.00 -6.82
C PRO A 43 4.99 14.96 -7.48
N GLY A 44 5.10 14.34 -8.66
CA GLY A 44 6.39 14.14 -9.33
C GLY A 44 7.07 12.80 -9.04
N SER A 45 6.61 12.05 -8.03
CA SER A 45 7.11 10.71 -7.71
C SER A 45 6.43 9.65 -8.59
N PHE A 46 6.71 9.69 -9.90
CA PHE A 46 6.10 8.79 -10.87
C PHE A 46 6.89 7.48 -11.04
N ARG A 47 6.18 6.38 -11.30
CA ARG A 47 6.75 5.11 -11.77
C ARG A 47 5.89 4.56 -12.89
N HIS A 48 6.51 3.76 -13.76
CA HIS A 48 5.82 3.23 -14.94
C HIS A 48 4.62 2.33 -14.60
N ASN A 49 4.64 1.68 -13.43
CA ASN A 49 3.57 0.80 -12.96
C ASN A 49 2.46 1.56 -12.21
N ILE A 50 2.66 2.84 -11.84
CA ILE A 50 1.66 3.65 -11.15
C ILE A 50 1.19 4.75 -12.12
N PRO A 51 -0.08 4.75 -12.55
CA PRO A 51 -0.58 5.79 -13.44
C PRO A 51 -0.34 7.21 -12.88
N PRO A 52 0.04 8.20 -13.70
CA PRO A 52 0.31 9.57 -13.22
C PRO A 52 -0.84 10.27 -12.50
N SER A 53 -2.07 9.82 -12.72
CA SER A 53 -3.28 10.32 -12.05
C SER A 53 -3.46 9.78 -10.63
N VAL A 54 -2.74 8.72 -10.26
CA VAL A 54 -2.84 8.08 -8.95
C VAL A 54 -2.04 8.88 -7.94
N ILE A 55 -2.75 9.44 -6.96
CA ILE A 55 -2.16 10.22 -5.87
C ILE A 55 -2.18 9.49 -4.53
N THR A 56 -2.92 8.39 -4.44
CA THR A 56 -3.05 7.58 -3.22
C THR A 56 -2.93 6.11 -3.57
N ILE A 57 -2.21 5.37 -2.73
CA ILE A 57 -2.00 3.93 -2.87
C ILE A 57 -2.19 3.24 -1.52
N ILE A 58 -2.37 1.92 -1.56
CA ILE A 58 -2.30 1.07 -0.38
C ILE A 58 -1.01 0.25 -0.41
N ILE A 59 -0.30 0.25 0.72
CA ILE A 59 0.81 -0.64 0.98
C ILE A 59 0.33 -1.73 1.92
N LYS A 60 0.47 -2.98 1.50
CA LYS A 60 0.22 -4.16 2.32
C LYS A 60 1.53 -4.91 2.56
N GLN A 61 2.12 -4.71 3.74
CA GLN A 61 3.36 -5.37 4.13
C GLN A 61 3.11 -6.85 4.47
N GLN A 62 4.12 -7.67 4.20
CA GLN A 62 4.23 -9.02 4.72
C GLN A 62 4.19 -8.99 6.26
N LYS A 63 3.40 -9.90 6.86
CA LYS A 63 3.40 -10.10 8.31
C LYS A 63 4.54 -11.04 8.70
N ASP A 64 5.05 -10.87 9.91
CA ASP A 64 6.11 -11.72 10.45
C ASP A 64 5.70 -13.20 10.48
N GLY A 65 6.49 -14.06 9.84
CA GLY A 65 6.22 -15.51 9.72
C GLY A 65 5.10 -15.90 8.76
N TRP A 66 4.64 -14.99 7.89
CA TRP A 66 3.55 -15.19 6.93
C TRP A 66 4.04 -15.07 5.47
N GLU A 67 5.27 -15.53 5.20
CA GLU A 67 5.88 -15.49 3.87
C GLU A 67 5.03 -16.25 2.85
N LYS A 68 4.49 -17.41 3.24
CA LYS A 68 3.68 -18.26 2.38
C LYS A 68 2.38 -17.56 1.97
N GLU A 69 1.71 -16.92 2.92
CA GLU A 69 0.47 -16.19 2.70
C GLU A 69 0.70 -14.97 1.81
N PHE A 70 1.84 -14.29 1.97
CA PHE A 70 2.24 -13.20 1.10
C PHE A 70 2.43 -13.65 -0.35
N GLU A 71 3.13 -14.76 -0.59
CA GLU A 71 3.30 -15.33 -1.94
C GLU A 71 1.97 -15.86 -2.51
N VAL A 72 1.10 -16.44 -1.67
CA VAL A 72 -0.25 -16.87 -2.08
C VAL A 72 -1.09 -15.67 -2.52
N GLU A 73 -1.05 -14.57 -1.78
CA GLU A 73 -1.78 -13.35 -2.13
C GLU A 73 -1.26 -12.76 -3.44
N LYS A 74 0.07 -12.66 -3.60
CA LYS A 74 0.68 -12.22 -4.86
C LYS A 74 0.22 -13.07 -6.04
N GLY A 75 0.29 -14.40 -5.91
CA GLY A 75 -0.18 -15.32 -6.95
C GLY A 75 -1.69 -15.27 -7.18
N ALA A 76 -2.48 -14.77 -6.23
CA ALA A 76 -3.91 -14.54 -6.42
C ALA A 76 -4.17 -13.33 -7.34
N TYR A 77 -3.43 -12.23 -7.16
CA TYR A 77 -3.51 -11.08 -8.07
C TYR A 77 -3.15 -11.46 -9.50
N GLU A 78 -2.09 -12.26 -9.70
CA GLU A 78 -1.69 -12.76 -11.02
C GLU A 78 -2.79 -13.61 -11.68
N LYS A 79 -3.50 -14.44 -10.91
CA LYS A 79 -4.58 -15.29 -11.42
C LYS A 79 -5.88 -14.53 -11.68
N LEU A 80 -6.08 -13.41 -11.01
CA LEU A 80 -7.29 -12.59 -11.07
C LEU A 80 -7.06 -11.28 -11.83
N ASP A 81 -6.10 -11.27 -12.75
CA ASP A 81 -5.70 -10.09 -13.54
C ASP A 81 -6.91 -9.39 -14.20
N GLU A 82 -7.81 -10.16 -14.81
CA GLU A 82 -9.02 -9.64 -15.47
C GLU A 82 -10.02 -8.96 -14.52
N LEU A 83 -9.89 -9.15 -13.20
CA LEU A 83 -10.77 -8.56 -12.19
C LEU A 83 -10.17 -7.32 -11.50
N GLN A 84 -8.88 -7.06 -11.71
CA GLN A 84 -8.18 -5.93 -11.12
C GLN A 84 -8.71 -4.61 -11.67
N GLY A 85 -8.85 -3.62 -10.78
CA GLY A 85 -9.40 -2.29 -11.12
C GLY A 85 -10.93 -2.26 -11.32
N ILE A 86 -11.57 -3.45 -11.38
CA ILE A 86 -13.02 -3.58 -11.53
C ILE A 86 -13.66 -4.06 -10.23
N VAL A 87 -13.21 -5.21 -9.73
CA VAL A 87 -13.78 -5.89 -8.56
C VAL A 87 -12.80 -5.92 -7.40
N ILE A 88 -11.50 -6.07 -7.69
CA ILE A 88 -10.43 -6.06 -6.70
C ILE A 88 -9.45 -4.91 -6.98
N PRO A 89 -8.65 -4.47 -6.01
CA PRO A 89 -7.61 -3.49 -6.25
C PRO A 89 -6.67 -3.89 -7.40
N GLU A 90 -6.07 -2.91 -8.06
CA GLU A 90 -4.98 -3.15 -9.01
C GLU A 90 -3.69 -3.35 -8.22
N LEU A 91 -2.90 -4.35 -8.60
CA LEU A 91 -1.55 -4.58 -8.12
C LEU A 91 -0.57 -3.82 -9.02
N TYR A 92 -0.03 -2.71 -8.51
CA TYR A 92 1.03 -1.98 -9.22
C TYR A 92 2.38 -2.71 -9.14
N GLY A 93 2.56 -3.59 -8.16
CA GLY A 93 3.70 -4.49 -8.07
C GLY A 93 4.15 -4.78 -6.65
N GLN A 94 5.35 -5.35 -6.57
CA GLN A 94 6.00 -5.71 -5.31
C GLN A 94 7.10 -4.70 -4.98
N GLY A 95 7.26 -4.44 -3.70
CA GLY A 95 8.23 -3.49 -3.21
C GLY A 95 8.59 -3.71 -1.76
N SER A 96 9.02 -2.64 -1.10
CA SER A 96 9.25 -2.64 0.33
C SER A 96 8.86 -1.32 0.98
N PHE A 97 8.42 -1.41 2.22
CA PHE A 97 8.14 -0.26 3.07
C PHE A 97 8.78 -0.49 4.42
N ASN A 98 9.56 0.47 4.91
CA ASN A 98 10.34 0.34 6.15
C ASN A 98 11.20 -0.95 6.19
N GLY A 99 11.74 -1.36 5.04
CA GLY A 99 12.55 -2.58 4.91
C GLY A 99 11.76 -3.89 4.87
N VAL A 100 10.44 -3.86 5.01
CA VAL A 100 9.57 -5.04 4.96
C VAL A 100 9.01 -5.22 3.55
N PRO A 101 9.02 -6.44 2.97
CA PRO A 101 8.37 -6.73 1.69
C PRO A 101 6.91 -6.30 1.70
N ALA A 102 6.43 -5.74 0.58
CA ALA A 102 5.05 -5.27 0.48
C ALA A 102 4.47 -5.40 -0.93
N LEU A 103 3.16 -5.53 -1.00
CA LEU A 103 2.37 -5.33 -2.22
C LEU A 103 1.88 -3.89 -2.27
N ILE A 104 1.97 -3.28 -3.45
CA ILE A 104 1.58 -1.90 -3.71
C ILE A 104 0.33 -1.96 -4.57
N LEU A 105 -0.78 -1.46 -4.01
CA LEU A 105 -2.12 -1.62 -4.57
C LEU A 105 -2.77 -0.26 -4.85
N SER A 106 -3.72 -0.24 -5.78
CA SER A 106 -4.61 0.91 -5.95
C SER A 106 -5.46 1.14 -4.69
N ASP A 107 -5.69 2.41 -4.36
CA ASP A 107 -6.66 2.76 -3.31
C ASP A 107 -8.06 2.73 -3.90
N VAL A 108 -8.88 1.81 -3.40
CA VAL A 108 -10.28 1.66 -3.81
C VAL A 108 -11.15 2.42 -2.81
N ALA A 109 -11.94 3.35 -3.31
CA ALA A 109 -12.91 4.07 -2.48
C ALA A 109 -13.96 3.08 -1.95
N GLY A 110 -13.97 2.89 -0.63
CA GLY A 110 -14.90 2.00 0.04
C GLY A 110 -15.12 2.42 1.49
N ASN A 111 -16.25 2.03 2.06
CA ASN A 111 -16.50 2.19 3.49
C ASN A 111 -16.01 0.94 4.19
N THR A 112 -15.11 1.09 5.16
CA THR A 112 -14.81 0.02 6.11
C THR A 112 -16.09 -0.28 6.88
N GLN A 113 -16.62 -1.50 6.75
CA GLN A 113 -17.68 -1.95 7.65
C GLN A 113 -17.06 -2.08 9.04
N GLN A 114 -17.63 -1.36 10.01
CA GLN A 114 -17.20 -1.47 11.40
C GLN A 114 -17.79 -2.79 11.93
N ASP A 115 -16.91 -3.71 12.31
CA ASP A 115 -17.27 -4.93 13.04
C ASP A 115 -17.73 -4.61 14.47
#